data_AF-A0A3Q8SBF6-F1
#
_entry.id   AF-A0A3Q8SBF6-F1
#
_cell.length_a   1.000
_cell.length_b   1.000
_cell.length_c   1.000
_cell.angle_alpha   90.00
_cell.angle_beta   90.00
_cell.angle_gamma   90.00
#
_symmetry.space_group_name_H-M   'P 1'
#
loop_
_entity.id
_entity.type
_entity.pdbx_description
1 polymer ?
#
loop_
_entity_poly.entity_id
_entity_poly.type
_entity_poly.pdbx_seq_one_letter_code
_entity_poly.pdbx_strand_id
1 'polypeptide(L)' 'MKSVVNVGLRAIALVLGIVFPSVTSIWKIIILVTFIAFRVMDIENDKKLMGVTSLFFIGMIASFTFKLFLP' A
#
# COMPACT_ATOMS: atom_id res chain seq x y z
N MET A 1 -6.02 -18.83 10.07
CA MET A 1 -4.92 -17.84 10.26
C MET A 1 -4.39 -17.25 8.95
N LYS A 2 -4.05 -18.02 7.91
CA LYS A 2 -3.50 -17.48 6.63
C LYS A 2 -4.36 -16.40 5.94
N SER A 3 -5.70 -16.50 6.02
CA SER A 3 -6.59 -15.50 5.41
C SER A 3 -6.55 -14.14 6.10
N VAL A 4 -6.50 -14.11 7.44
CA VAL A 4 -6.51 -12.87 8.25
C VAL A 4 -5.22 -12.07 8.05
N VAL A 5 -4.07 -12.76 8.02
CA VAL A 5 -2.76 -12.12 7.76
C VAL A 5 -2.74 -11.47 6.38
N ASN A 6 -3.32 -12.13 5.38
CA ASN A 6 -3.38 -11.61 4.01
C ASN A 6 -4.33 -10.38 3.91
N VAL A 7 -5.45 -10.38 4.64
CA VAL A 7 -6.31 -9.18 4.74
C VAL A 7 -5.59 -8.03 5.45
N GLY A 8 -4.82 -8.32 6.50
CA GLY A 8 -4.00 -7.33 7.21
C GLY A 8 -2.96 -6.67 6.31
N LEU A 9 -2.19 -7.46 5.56
CA LEU A 9 -1.19 -6.95 4.61
C LEU A 9 -1.79 -6.02 3.55
N ARG A 10 -2.97 -6.37 3.03
CA ARG A 10 -3.73 -5.57 2.06
C ARG A 10 -4.20 -4.24 2.64
N ALA A 11 -4.74 -4.26 3.86
CA ALA A 11 -5.19 -3.05 4.54
C ALA A 11 -4.00 -2.11 4.83
N ILE A 12 -2.88 -2.66 5.29
CA ILE A 12 -1.67 -1.88 5.54
C ILE A 12 -1.14 -1.26 4.24
N ALA A 13 -1.09 -2.02 3.15
CA ALA A 13 -0.64 -1.51 1.86
C ALA A 13 -1.51 -0.37 1.32
N LEU A 14 -2.84 -0.46 1.50
CA LEU A 14 -3.76 0.62 1.16
C LEU A 14 -3.48 1.88 2.00
N VAL A 15 -3.31 1.73 3.32
CA VAL A 15 -2.99 2.86 4.22
C VAL A 15 -1.65 3.48 3.86
N LEU A 16 -0.63 2.67 3.59
CA LEU A 16 0.69 3.15 3.14
C LEU A 16 0.56 3.94 1.83
N GLY A 17 -0.25 3.46 0.89
CA GLY A 17 -0.58 4.17 -0.34
C GLY A 17 -1.23 5.53 -0.07
N ILE A 18 -2.24 5.59 0.81
CA ILE A 18 -2.95 6.83 1.16
C ILE A 18 -2.03 7.85 1.82
N VAL A 19 -1.12 7.41 2.68
CA VAL A 19 -0.22 8.30 3.44
C VAL A 19 0.98 8.76 2.60
N PHE A 20 1.35 8.01 1.55
CA PHE A 20 2.54 8.25 0.73
C PHE A 20 2.66 9.68 0.15
N PRO A 21 1.60 10.31 -0.41
CA PRO A 21 1.67 11.67 -0.94
C PRO A 21 1.79 12.76 0.15
N SER A 22 1.56 12.40 1.42
CA SER A 22 1.48 13.33 2.56
C SER A 22 2.73 13.39 3.41
N VAL A 23 3.66 12.47 3.23
CA VAL A 23 4.87 12.39 4.05
C VAL A 23 6.09 13.02 3.36
N THR A 24 7.11 13.32 4.15
CA THR A 24 8.40 13.85 3.65
C THR A 24 9.18 12.80 2.87
N SER A 25 10.19 13.22 2.10
CA SER A 25 10.99 12.34 1.23
C SER A 25 11.64 11.17 1.97
N ILE A 26 12.10 11.38 3.22
CA ILE A 26 12.71 10.32 4.05
C ILE A 26 11.67 9.24 4.38
N TRP A 27 10.46 9.65 4.78
CA TRP A 27 9.38 8.72 5.09
C TRP A 27 8.87 7.97 3.85
N LYS A 28 8.92 8.57 2.65
CA LYS A 28 8.61 7.86 1.40
C LYS A 28 9.56 6.70 1.16
N ILE A 29 10.85 6.86 1.45
CA ILE A 29 11.84 5.78 1.34
C ILE A 29 11.48 4.63 2.29
N ILE A 30 11.15 4.96 3.54
CA ILE A 30 10.75 3.95 4.54
C ILE A 30 9.49 3.20 4.06
N ILE A 31 8.46 3.92 3.61
CA ILE A 31 7.22 3.32 3.08
C ILE A 31 7.51 2.41 1.89
N LEU A 32 8.39 2.82 0.96
CA LEU A 32 8.76 1.99 -0.20
C LEU A 32 9.48 0.70 0.22
N VAL A 33 10.40 0.77 1.17
CA VAL A 33 11.10 -0.41 1.71
C VAL A 33 10.09 -1.36 2.37
N THR A 34 9.18 -0.84 3.20
CA THR A 34 8.12 -1.64 3.82
C THR A 34 7.18 -2.25 2.79
N PHE A 35 6.80 -1.49 1.77
CA PHE A 35 5.95 -1.96 0.67
C PHE A 35 6.62 -3.10 -0.12
N ILE A 36 7.93 -3.01 -0.40
CA ILE A 36 8.68 -4.08 -1.08
C ILE A 36 8.65 -5.36 -0.24
N ALA A 37 8.87 -5.27 1.07
CA ALA A 37 8.80 -6.43 1.96
C ALA A 37 7.40 -7.10 1.89
N PHE A 38 6.33 -6.32 1.95
CA PHE A 38 4.96 -6.84 1.82
C PHE A 38 4.67 -7.43 0.45
N ARG A 39 5.23 -6.87 -0.62
CA ARG A 39 5.11 -7.42 -1.97
C ARG A 39 5.75 -8.79 -2.08
N VAL A 40 6.94 -8.98 -1.50
CA VAL A 40 7.61 -10.29 -1.49
C VAL A 40 6.73 -11.33 -0.77
N MET A 41 6.20 -10.97 0.40
CA MET A 41 5.28 -11.84 1.14
C MET A 41 3.97 -12.15 0.40
N ASP A 42 3.45 -11.21 -0.41
CA ASP A 42 2.21 -11.40 -1.17
C ASP A 42 2.41 -12.33 -2.38
N ILE A 43 3.55 -12.21 -3.09
CA ILE A 43 3.91 -13.08 -4.22
C ILE A 43 4.05 -14.54 -3.78
N GLU A 44 4.52 -14.81 -2.56
CA GLU A 44 4.57 -16.18 -2.02
C GLU A 44 3.18 -16.76 -1.71
N ASN A 45 2.15 -15.91 -1.59
CA ASN A 45 0.79 -16.30 -1.19
C ASN A 45 -0.23 -16.28 -2.35
N ASP A 46 0.25 -16.21 -3.59
CA ASP A 46 -0.49 -15.77 -4.78
C ASP A 46 -1.69 -16.66 -5.19
N LYS A 47 -2.89 -16.29 -4.70
CA LYS A 47 -4.20 -16.84 -5.11
C LYS A 47 -5.35 -15.82 -5.01
N LYS A 48 -5.18 -14.53 -5.34
CA LYS A 48 -6.28 -13.54 -5.13
C LYS A 48 -6.41 -12.43 -6.18
N LEU A 49 -7.66 -12.01 -6.37
CA LEU A 49 -8.20 -11.03 -7.34
C LEU A 49 -7.58 -9.62 -7.30
N MET A 50 -6.93 -9.23 -6.20
CA MET A 50 -6.25 -7.94 -6.07
C MET A 50 -5.01 -8.12 -5.20
N GLY A 51 -3.85 -7.74 -5.73
CA GLY A 51 -2.57 -7.83 -5.02
C GLY A 51 -2.33 -6.63 -4.11
N VAL A 52 -1.41 -6.80 -3.16
CA VAL A 52 -0.88 -5.75 -2.27
C VAL A 52 -0.39 -4.54 -3.08
N THR A 53 0.23 -4.79 -4.23
CA THR A 53 0.68 -3.76 -5.18
C THR A 53 -0.47 -2.89 -5.68
N SER A 54 -1.56 -3.50 -6.16
CA SER A 54 -2.72 -2.78 -6.69
C SER A 54 -3.35 -1.88 -5.62
N LEU A 55 -3.48 -2.37 -4.39
CA LEU A 55 -4.06 -1.62 -3.27
C LEU A 55 -3.20 -0.43 -2.86
N PHE A 56 -1.87 -0.59 -2.83
CA PHE A 56 -0.96 0.52 -2.58
C PHE A 56 -1.10 1.63 -3.62
N PHE A 57 -1.14 1.28 -4.91
CA PHE A 57 -1.34 2.27 -5.98
C PHE A 57 -2.72 2.92 -5.92
N ILE A 58 -3.78 2.16 -5.65
CA ILE A 58 -5.13 2.73 -5.47
C ILE A 58 -5.14 3.76 -4.36
N GLY A 59 -4.56 3.45 -3.19
CA GLY A 59 -4.46 4.39 -2.08
C GLY A 59 -3.68 5.65 -2.43
N MET A 60 -2.57 5.49 -3.16
CA MET A 60 -1.73 6.61 -3.59
C MET A 60 -2.43 7.51 -4.60
N ILE A 61 -3.06 6.93 -5.63
CA ILE A 61 -3.81 7.69 -6.63
C ILE A 61 -4.96 8.43 -5.96
N ALA A 62 -5.75 7.73 -5.14
CA ALA A 62 -6.87 8.34 -4.42
C ALA A 62 -6.39 9.52 -3.57
N SER A 63 -5.35 9.35 -2.75
CA SER A 63 -4.79 10.41 -1.91
C SER A 63 -4.21 11.58 -2.72
N PHE A 64 -3.53 11.29 -3.83
CA PHE A 64 -3.00 12.33 -4.70
C PHE A 64 -4.11 13.14 -5.38
N THR A 65 -5.15 12.47 -5.90
CA THR A 65 -6.36 13.13 -6.43
C THR A 65 -7.02 13.96 -5.34
N PHE A 66 -7.22 13.41 -4.13
CA PHE A 66 -7.78 14.16 -3.01
C PHE A 66 -6.98 15.43 -2.70
N LYS A 67 -5.65 15.35 -2.65
CA LYS A 67 -4.78 16.52 -2.43
C LYS A 67 -4.81 17.55 -3.55
N LEU A 68 -5.03 17.12 -4.79
CA LEU A 68 -5.11 18.03 -5.93
C LEU A 68 -6.44 18.79 -5.98
N PHE A 69 -7.52 18.18 -5.49
CA PHE A 69 -8.88 18.73 -5.59
C PHE A 69 -9.45 19.27 -4.28
N LEU A 70 -8.89 18.90 -3.12
CA LEU A 70 -9.18 19.52 -1.83
C LEU A 70 -7.95 20.31 -1.34
N PRO A 71 -8.03 21.65 -1.30
CA PRO A 71 -6.96 22.51 -0.80
C PRO A 71 -6.73 22.35 0.72
#